data_AF-A0A813PCY5-F1
#
_entry.id   AF-A0A813PCY5-F1
#
_cell.length_a   1.000
_cell.length_b   1.000
_cell.length_c   1.000
_cell.angle_alpha   90.00
_cell.angle_beta   90.00
_cell.angle_gamma   90.00
#
_symmetry.space_group_name_H-M   'P 1'
#
loop_
_entity.id
_entity.type
_entity.pdbx_description
1 polymer ?
#
loop_
_entity_poly.entity_id
_entity_poly.type
_entity_poly.pdbx_seq_one_letter_code
_entity_poly.pdbx_strand_id
1 'polypeptide(L)'
;MSRDLDSAFTQRERTAVNAWIASNKSFHSMRDHPMHDVPMLGGLWGFRPSLNRTISRIIHNKIHNRELIKRYGGRADQSFLSSHVWPLAKASVIVHDSFLCKNGYGHKSEAFPTQRPSANETNCFVGCVRPCCGTGKMPFGHCPKECRPKDHPEWIYC
;
A
#
# COMPACT_ATOMS: atom_id res chain seq x y z
N MET A 1 -10.60 -5.51 1.17
CA MET A 1 -9.53 -4.74 0.53
C MET A 1 -10.15 -3.46 0.00
N SER A 2 -9.51 -2.31 0.21
CA SER A 2 -9.91 -1.02 -0.37
C SER A 2 -9.09 -0.79 -1.62
N ARG A 3 -9.76 -0.48 -2.74
CA ARG A 3 -9.16 -0.23 -4.04
C ARG A 3 -9.96 0.79 -4.83
N ASP A 4 -9.26 1.72 -5.45
CA ASP A 4 -9.88 2.69 -6.34
C ASP A 4 -10.25 2.02 -7.66
N LEU A 5 -11.48 2.25 -8.13
CA LEU A 5 -12.03 1.59 -9.34
C LEU A 5 -11.33 2.05 -10.62
N ASP A 6 -10.78 3.25 -10.62
CA ASP A 6 -9.99 3.82 -11.70
C ASP A 6 -8.55 3.29 -11.74
N SER A 7 -8.15 2.47 -10.75
CA SER A 7 -6.83 1.83 -10.73
C SER A 7 -6.78 0.53 -11.54
N ALA A 8 -5.67 0.29 -12.26
CA ALA A 8 -5.46 -0.94 -13.00
C ALA A 8 -5.16 -2.14 -12.07
N PHE A 9 -5.66 -3.34 -12.44
CA PHE A 9 -5.24 -4.59 -11.83
C PHE A 9 -3.91 -5.01 -12.43
N THR A 10 -2.89 -5.18 -11.60
CA THR A 10 -1.55 -5.61 -12.05
C THR A 10 -1.17 -6.95 -11.44
N GLN A 11 -0.32 -7.71 -12.14
CA GLN A 11 0.22 -8.96 -11.60
C GLN A 11 1.06 -8.71 -10.33
N ARG A 12 1.79 -7.58 -10.29
CA ARG A 12 2.56 -7.12 -9.12
C ARG A 12 1.69 -7.04 -7.87
N GLU A 13 0.53 -6.41 -7.99
CA GLU A 13 -0.40 -6.29 -6.88
C GLU A 13 -0.94 -7.65 -6.44
N ARG A 14 -1.36 -8.50 -7.38
CA ARG A 14 -1.83 -9.86 -7.07
C ARG A 14 -0.78 -10.63 -6.27
N THR A 15 0.49 -10.56 -6.65
CA THR A 15 1.56 -11.26 -5.93
C THR A 15 1.75 -10.70 -4.52
N ALA A 16 1.71 -9.37 -4.33
CA ALA A 16 1.79 -8.74 -3.01
C ALA A 16 0.60 -9.13 -2.11
N VAL A 17 -0.61 -9.24 -2.68
CA VAL A 17 -1.81 -9.71 -1.96
C VAL A 17 -1.69 -11.17 -1.55
N ASN A 18 -1.16 -12.03 -2.42
CA ASN A 18 -0.92 -13.43 -2.10
C ASN A 18 0.09 -13.58 -0.95
N ALA A 19 1.19 -12.81 -0.99
CA ALA A 19 2.17 -12.76 0.10
C ALA A 19 1.51 -12.32 1.42
N TRP A 20 0.65 -11.31 1.38
CA TRP A 20 -0.14 -10.90 2.55
C TRP A 20 -1.04 -12.01 3.08
N ILE A 21 -1.83 -12.66 2.23
CA ILE A 21 -2.73 -13.74 2.64
C ILE A 21 -1.94 -14.87 3.33
N ALA A 22 -0.77 -15.22 2.79
CA ALA A 22 0.12 -16.24 3.33
C ALA A 22 0.76 -15.85 4.69
N SER A 23 1.05 -14.57 4.90
CA SER A 23 1.69 -14.05 6.13
C SER A 23 0.85 -14.15 7.42
N ASN A 24 -0.44 -14.42 7.31
CA ASN A 24 -1.41 -14.37 8.42
C ASN A 24 -1.46 -13.02 9.18
N LYS A 25 -1.02 -11.92 8.56
CA LYS A 25 -1.15 -10.56 9.12
C LYS A 25 -2.57 -10.04 8.92
N SER A 26 -3.06 -9.27 9.88
CA SER A 26 -4.43 -8.72 9.83
C SER A 26 -4.58 -7.64 8.76
N PHE A 27 -3.53 -6.87 8.49
CA PHE A 27 -3.53 -5.74 7.57
C PHE A 27 -2.49 -5.87 6.45
N HIS A 28 -2.74 -5.17 5.35
CA HIS A 28 -1.81 -4.98 4.24
C HIS A 28 -1.86 -3.53 3.78
N SER A 29 -0.70 -2.98 3.41
CA SER A 29 -0.57 -1.67 2.78
C SER A 29 0.46 -1.76 1.66
N MET A 30 0.31 -0.94 0.61
CA MET A 30 1.19 -0.94 -0.56
C MET A 30 1.60 0.48 -0.95
N ARG A 31 2.89 0.69 -1.19
CA ARG A 31 3.50 1.98 -1.56
C ARG A 31 4.47 1.77 -2.72
N ASP A 32 3.91 1.77 -3.91
CA ASP A 32 4.60 1.41 -5.15
C ASP A 32 5.01 2.64 -6.00
N HIS A 33 5.02 3.85 -5.43
CA HIS A 33 5.38 5.09 -6.12
C HIS A 33 6.07 6.06 -5.14
N PRO A 34 7.04 6.90 -5.55
CA PRO A 34 7.68 7.85 -4.63
C PRO A 34 6.73 8.82 -3.95
N MET A 35 5.59 9.12 -4.60
CA MET A 35 4.52 9.98 -4.06
C MET A 35 3.51 9.24 -3.16
N HIS A 36 3.66 7.94 -2.94
CA HIS A 36 2.82 7.18 -1.99
C HIS A 36 3.29 7.39 -0.54
N ASP A 37 3.64 8.63 -0.20
CA ASP A 37 4.26 9.05 1.06
C ASP A 37 3.21 9.38 2.12
N VAL A 38 2.41 8.36 2.44
CA VAL A 38 1.49 8.37 3.58
C VAL A 38 1.53 7.02 4.29
N PRO A 39 1.15 6.93 5.58
CA PRO A 39 1.18 5.66 6.31
C PRO A 39 0.29 4.56 5.69
N MET A 40 -0.85 4.96 5.13
CA MET A 40 -1.82 4.05 4.50
C MET A 40 -2.59 4.83 3.44
N LEU A 41 -2.45 4.44 2.17
CA LEU A 41 -3.20 5.05 1.06
C LEU A 41 -4.65 4.58 1.06
N GLY A 42 -5.57 5.46 0.63
CA GLY A 42 -7.01 5.19 0.59
C GLY A 42 -7.38 3.96 -0.25
N GLY A 43 -6.78 3.84 -1.43
CA GLY A 43 -7.02 2.78 -2.39
C GLY A 43 -6.02 1.61 -2.38
N LEU A 44 -5.06 1.54 -1.45
CA LEU A 44 -3.99 0.54 -1.51
C LEU A 44 -3.76 -0.20 -0.17
N TRP A 45 -4.85 -0.59 0.50
CA TRP A 45 -4.78 -1.32 1.76
C TRP A 45 -5.84 -2.40 1.92
N GLY A 46 -5.59 -3.33 2.84
CA GLY A 46 -6.48 -4.43 3.16
C GLY A 46 -6.54 -4.73 4.65
N PHE A 47 -7.67 -5.28 5.08
CA PHE A 47 -7.89 -5.78 6.43
C PHE A 47 -8.65 -7.12 6.38
N ARG A 48 -8.29 -8.05 7.27
CA ARG A 48 -8.95 -9.36 7.47
C ARG A 48 -9.65 -9.37 8.84
N PRO A 49 -10.93 -8.97 8.92
CA PRO A 49 -11.68 -8.92 10.18
C PRO A 49 -11.70 -10.23 10.97
N SER A 50 -11.64 -11.37 10.29
CA SER A 50 -11.62 -12.70 10.92
C SER A 50 -10.38 -12.95 11.79
N LEU A 51 -9.26 -12.29 11.48
CA LEU A 51 -8.02 -12.42 12.27
C LEU A 51 -8.01 -11.52 13.51
N ASN A 52 -8.83 -10.46 13.53
CA ASN A 52 -8.93 -9.58 14.69
C ASN A 52 -10.30 -8.88 14.78
N ARG A 53 -11.27 -9.58 15.39
CA ARG A 53 -12.64 -9.07 15.58
C ARG A 53 -12.71 -7.84 16.48
N THR A 54 -11.82 -7.72 17.46
CA THR A 54 -11.74 -6.56 18.36
C THR A 54 -11.39 -5.30 17.59
N ILE A 55 -10.31 -5.32 16.79
CA ILE A 55 -9.93 -4.19 15.93
C ILE A 55 -11.03 -3.90 14.92
N SER A 56 -11.66 -4.93 14.34
CA SER A 56 -12.79 -4.74 13.42
C SER A 56 -13.92 -3.92 14.04
N ARG A 57 -14.28 -4.21 15.30
CA ARG A 57 -15.34 -3.47 16.01
C ARG A 57 -14.91 -2.04 16.34
N ILE A 58 -13.65 -1.83 16.70
CA ILE A 58 -13.10 -0.48 16.94
C ILE A 58 -13.18 0.37 15.66
N ILE A 59 -12.70 -0.15 14.53
CA ILE A 59 -12.73 0.56 13.24
C ILE A 59 -14.17 0.84 12.82
N HIS A 60 -15.05 -0.17 12.90
CA HIS A 60 -16.48 -0.01 12.62
C HIS A 60 -17.09 1.15 13.44
N ASN A 61 -16.89 1.15 14.76
CA ASN A 61 -17.44 2.20 15.63
C ASN A 61 -16.90 3.59 15.29
N LYS A 62 -15.64 3.70 14.85
CA LYS A 62 -15.06 4.99 14.41
C LYS A 62 -15.67 5.46 13.09
N ILE A 63 -15.84 4.58 12.11
CA ILE A 63 -16.43 4.93 10.80
C ILE A 63 -17.90 5.31 10.93
N HIS A 64 -18.64 4.71 11.88
CA HIS A 64 -20.04 5.04 12.14
C HIS A 64 -20.26 6.18 13.14
N ASN A 65 -19.19 6.75 13.71
CA ASN A 65 -19.29 7.91 14.59
C ASN A 65 -19.40 9.20 13.76
N ARG A 66 -20.62 9.72 13.62
CA ARG A 66 -20.90 10.94 12.83
C ARG A 66 -20.10 12.16 13.29
N GLU A 67 -19.95 12.37 14.60
CA GLU A 67 -19.21 13.52 15.14
C GLU A 67 -17.70 13.42 14.87
N LEU A 68 -17.17 12.20 14.82
CA LEU A 68 -15.80 11.96 14.39
C LEU A 68 -15.63 12.21 12.89
N ILE A 69 -16.50 11.61 12.06
CA ILE A 69 -16.39 11.68 10.61
C ILE A 69 -16.62 13.08 10.07
N LYS A 70 -17.48 13.91 10.69
CA LYS A 70 -17.65 15.33 10.32
C LYS A 70 -16.34 16.13 10.30
N ARG A 71 -15.30 15.68 11.02
CA ARG A 71 -13.97 16.32 11.04
C ARG A 71 -13.14 16.01 9.79
N TYR A 72 -13.55 15.02 9.00
CA TYR A 72 -12.87 14.57 7.80
C TYR A 72 -13.76 14.85 6.58
N GLY A 73 -13.32 15.75 5.70
CA GLY A 73 -14.02 16.02 4.44
C GLY A 73 -13.88 14.87 3.42
N GLY A 74 -14.57 14.97 2.29
CA GLY A 74 -14.61 13.91 1.26
C GLY A 74 -13.27 13.53 0.61
N ARG A 75 -12.19 14.28 0.89
CA ARG A 75 -10.81 14.00 0.42
C ARG A 75 -9.82 13.74 1.57
N ALA A 76 -10.33 13.52 2.78
CA ALA A 76 -9.54 13.36 4.00
C ALA A 76 -9.52 11.91 4.51
N ASP A 77 -9.82 10.95 3.64
CA ASP A 77 -9.80 9.52 3.93
C ASP A 77 -8.41 9.06 4.39
N GLN A 78 -7.33 9.47 3.71
CA GLN A 78 -5.96 9.12 4.13
C GLN A 78 -5.60 9.72 5.50
N SER A 79 -6.10 10.92 5.81
CA SER A 79 -5.93 11.54 7.13
C SER A 79 -6.67 10.76 8.22
N PHE A 80 -7.88 10.28 7.93
CA PHE A 80 -8.62 9.39 8.83
C PHE A 80 -7.87 8.07 9.04
N LEU A 81 -7.41 7.44 7.95
CA LEU A 81 -6.64 6.19 8.02
C LEU A 81 -5.38 6.36 8.86
N SER A 82 -4.61 7.43 8.62
CA SER A 82 -3.41 7.77 9.39
C SER A 82 -3.70 7.96 10.89
N SER A 83 -4.81 8.64 11.23
CA SER A 83 -5.14 9.01 12.61
C SER A 83 -5.82 7.89 13.40
N HIS A 84 -6.52 6.97 12.72
CA HIS A 84 -7.46 6.05 13.38
C HIS A 84 -7.30 4.59 13.03
N VAL A 85 -6.77 4.27 11.86
CA VAL A 85 -6.60 2.88 11.41
C VAL A 85 -5.14 2.46 11.52
N TRP A 86 -4.21 3.27 11.01
CA TRP A 86 -2.78 3.01 11.02
C TRP A 86 -2.21 2.70 12.42
N PRO A 87 -2.58 3.41 13.52
CA PRO A 87 -2.09 3.10 14.86
C PRO A 87 -2.49 1.70 15.35
N LEU A 88 -3.61 1.16 14.86
CA LEU A 88 -4.06 -0.21 15.13
C LEU A 88 -3.40 -1.21 14.17
N ALA A 89 -3.30 -0.85 12.90
CA ALA A 89 -2.78 -1.70 11.84
C ALA A 89 -1.31 -2.06 12.05
N LYS A 90 -0.48 -1.11 12.48
CA LYS A 90 0.98 -1.27 12.61
C LYS A 90 1.43 -2.46 13.48
N ALA A 91 0.56 -2.98 14.36
CA ALA A 91 0.84 -4.15 15.20
C ALA A 91 0.77 -5.48 14.43
N SER A 92 0.02 -5.56 13.32
CA SER A 92 -0.18 -6.77 12.53
C SER A 92 -0.42 -6.41 11.06
N VAL A 93 0.61 -5.86 10.43
CA VAL A 93 0.58 -5.43 9.03
C VAL A 93 1.77 -6.01 8.27
N ILE A 94 1.56 -6.33 7.00
CA ILE A 94 2.62 -6.43 5.99
C ILE A 94 2.55 -5.19 5.10
N VAL A 95 3.69 -4.54 4.86
CA VAL A 95 3.71 -3.36 3.98
C VAL A 95 4.73 -3.54 2.90
N HIS A 96 4.27 -3.56 1.66
CA HIS A 96 5.14 -3.62 0.49
C HIS A 96 5.45 -2.20 0.04
N ASP A 97 6.74 -1.87 -0.09
CA ASP A 97 7.20 -0.52 -0.39
C ASP A 97 8.42 -0.53 -1.30
N SER A 98 8.33 0.22 -2.40
CA SER A 98 9.40 0.32 -3.40
C SER A 98 10.38 1.46 -3.16
N PHE A 99 9.98 2.53 -2.46
CA PHE A 99 10.75 3.78 -2.41
C PHE A 99 10.93 4.33 -1.01
N LEU A 100 9.95 4.12 -0.13
CA LEU A 100 9.81 4.82 1.15
C LEU A 100 10.01 3.86 2.32
N CYS A 101 10.69 2.72 2.09
CA CYS A 101 10.89 1.67 3.08
C CYS A 101 11.64 2.16 4.35
N LYS A 102 12.34 3.30 4.25
CA LYS A 102 13.05 3.97 5.35
C LYS A 102 12.27 5.11 6.02
N ASN A 103 11.12 5.55 5.48
CA ASN A 103 10.40 6.75 5.96
C ASN A 103 9.82 6.61 7.37
N GLY A 104 10.03 5.47 8.04
CA GLY A 104 9.91 5.43 9.49
C GLY A 104 8.48 5.58 9.99
N TYR A 105 7.47 5.17 9.21
CA TYR A 105 6.07 5.03 9.65
C TYR A 105 5.89 3.95 10.75
N GLY A 106 6.89 3.70 11.57
CA GLY A 106 6.86 2.84 12.76
C GLY A 106 6.93 1.34 12.48
N HIS A 107 7.27 0.91 11.26
CA HIS A 107 7.30 -0.51 10.88
C HIS A 107 8.37 -0.81 9.84
N LYS A 108 8.88 -2.05 9.84
CA LYS A 108 9.77 -2.55 8.79
C LYS A 108 8.92 -2.87 7.56
N SER A 109 9.13 -2.13 6.47
CA SER A 109 8.51 -2.43 5.19
C SER A 109 9.24 -3.59 4.52
N GLU A 110 8.52 -4.37 3.73
CA GLU A 110 9.05 -5.41 2.87
C GLU A 110 9.15 -4.87 1.44
N ALA A 111 10.14 -5.36 0.69
CA ALA A 111 10.20 -5.08 -0.74
C ALA A 111 9.01 -5.76 -1.44
N PHE A 112 8.57 -5.22 -2.57
CA PHE A 112 7.59 -5.91 -3.40
C PHE A 112 8.15 -7.25 -3.91
N PRO A 113 7.31 -8.31 -3.98
CA PRO A 113 7.74 -9.68 -4.28
C PRO A 113 7.98 -9.94 -5.78
N THR A 114 7.96 -8.92 -6.62
CA THR A 114 8.29 -9.03 -8.05
C THR A 114 9.14 -7.86 -8.49
N GLN A 115 9.85 -8.02 -9.60
CA GLN A 115 10.37 -6.88 -10.35
C GLN A 115 9.21 -6.20 -11.11
N ARG A 116 9.32 -4.91 -11.39
CA ARG A 116 8.49 -4.30 -12.44
C ARG A 116 8.99 -4.73 -13.81
N PRO A 117 8.10 -4.84 -14.80
CA PRO A 117 8.50 -4.90 -16.20
C PRO A 117 9.36 -3.68 -16.57
N SER A 118 10.16 -3.82 -17.63
CA SER A 118 11.28 -2.93 -18.01
C SER A 118 10.95 -1.42 -18.07
N ALA A 119 12.00 -0.60 -18.19
CA ALA A 119 11.94 0.87 -18.31
C ALA A 119 11.02 1.43 -19.42
N ASN A 120 10.58 0.59 -20.35
CA ASN A 120 9.71 0.96 -21.47
C ASN A 120 8.22 0.99 -21.09
N GLU A 121 7.83 0.46 -19.93
CA GLU A 121 6.46 0.51 -19.41
C GLU A 121 6.28 1.71 -18.47
N THR A 122 5.51 2.71 -18.91
CA THR A 122 5.22 3.91 -18.13
C THR A 122 4.06 3.70 -17.19
N ASN A 123 4.16 4.35 -16.04
CA ASN A 123 3.12 4.40 -15.02
C ASN A 123 2.68 3.02 -14.52
N CYS A 124 3.49 1.96 -14.70
CA CYS A 124 3.14 0.62 -14.25
C CYS A 124 3.44 0.44 -12.76
N PHE A 125 2.56 0.99 -11.92
CA PHE A 125 2.63 0.90 -10.47
C PHE A 125 1.28 0.51 -9.85
N VAL A 126 1.31 -0.13 -8.69
CA VAL A 126 0.10 -0.47 -7.94
C VAL A 126 -0.61 0.82 -7.53
N GLY A 127 -1.83 1.03 -8.02
CA GLY A 127 -2.61 2.27 -7.80
C GLY A 127 -2.55 3.27 -8.95
N CYS A 128 -1.92 2.93 -10.07
CA CYS A 128 -1.94 3.76 -11.27
C CYS A 128 -3.36 3.93 -11.83
N VAL A 129 -3.73 5.17 -12.17
CA VAL A 129 -5.00 5.50 -12.84
C VAL A 129 -4.95 5.01 -14.30
N ARG A 130 -6.05 4.44 -14.80
CA ARG A 130 -6.14 4.00 -16.21
C ARG A 130 -6.11 5.19 -17.19
N PRO A 131 -5.44 5.08 -18.35
CA PRO A 131 -4.66 3.93 -18.82
C PRO A 131 -3.29 3.84 -18.11
N CYS A 132 -2.91 2.61 -17.74
CA CYS A 132 -1.69 2.33 -17.00
C CYS A 132 -0.86 1.24 -17.72
N CYS A 133 0.45 1.20 -17.46
CA CYS A 133 1.41 0.30 -18.12
C CYS A 133 1.45 0.55 -19.65
N GLY A 134 1.51 1.82 -20.05
CA GLY A 134 1.66 2.22 -21.45
C GLY A 134 3.12 2.24 -21.90
N THR A 135 3.40 2.62 -23.15
CA THR A 135 4.78 2.76 -23.66
C THR A 135 5.33 4.16 -23.41
N GLY A 136 6.59 4.29 -22.99
CA GLY A 136 7.27 5.59 -22.80
C GLY A 136 8.32 5.59 -21.66
N LYS A 137 8.62 6.77 -21.08
CA LYS A 137 9.56 6.93 -19.97
C LYS A 137 8.90 6.70 -18.59
N MET A 138 9.46 5.80 -17.78
CA MET A 138 9.01 5.60 -16.40
C MET A 138 8.92 6.92 -15.62
N PRO A 139 7.82 7.16 -14.88
CA PRO A 139 7.60 8.43 -14.18
C PRO A 139 8.53 8.64 -12.97
N PHE A 140 9.25 7.60 -12.55
CA PHE A 140 10.19 7.63 -11.43
C PHE A 140 11.47 6.85 -11.74
N GLY A 141 12.53 7.14 -10.97
CA GLY A 141 13.85 6.52 -11.12
C GLY A 141 13.96 5.14 -10.48
N HIS A 142 15.20 4.67 -10.33
CA HIS A 142 15.49 3.40 -9.68
C HIS A 142 15.05 3.40 -8.22
N CYS A 143 14.62 2.23 -7.73
CA CYS A 143 14.42 2.00 -6.31
C CYS A 143 15.70 2.20 -5.49
N PRO A 144 15.61 2.79 -4.29
CA PRO A 144 16.69 2.77 -3.31
C PRO A 144 17.16 1.34 -3.04
N LYS A 145 18.47 1.14 -2.90
CA LYS A 145 19.08 -0.20 -2.72
C LYS A 145 18.49 -0.95 -1.52
N GLU A 146 18.09 -0.21 -0.50
CA GLU A 146 17.57 -0.73 0.77
C GLU A 146 16.10 -1.14 0.69
N CYS A 147 15.37 -0.66 -0.31
CA CYS A 147 13.96 -1.04 -0.55
C CYS A 147 13.84 -2.19 -1.55
N ARG A 148 14.97 -2.70 -2.08
CA ARG A 148 14.99 -3.85 -2.98
C ARG A 148 14.90 -5.16 -2.18
N PRO A 149 14.38 -6.24 -2.78
CA PRO A 149 14.41 -7.55 -2.15
C PRO A 149 15.85 -7.97 -1.84
N LYS A 150 16.06 -8.64 -0.70
CA LYS A 150 17.40 -9.03 -0.24
C LYS A 150 18.03 -10.11 -1.11
N ASP A 151 17.18 -10.98 -1.63
CA ASP A 151 17.46 -12.05 -2.59
C ASP A 151 17.60 -11.54 -4.03
N HIS A 152 17.11 -10.33 -4.32
CA HIS A 152 17.17 -9.70 -5.64
C HIS A 152 17.65 -8.23 -5.61
N PRO A 153 18.88 -7.95 -5.15
CA PRO A 153 19.42 -6.59 -5.07
C PRO A 153 19.61 -5.91 -6.45
N GLU A 154 19.66 -6.70 -7.52
CA GLU A 154 19.76 -6.30 -8.92
C GLU A 154 18.45 -5.74 -9.49
N TRP A 155 17.30 -5.93 -8.82
CA TRP A 155 16.02 -5.37 -9.23
C TRP A 155 15.99 -3.86 -8.97
N ILE A 156 16.58 -3.10 -9.89
CA ILE A 156 16.61 -1.62 -9.83
C ILE A 156 15.23 -1.00 -10.08
N TYR A 157 14.31 -1.76 -10.67
CA TYR A 157 12.89 -1.44 -10.80
C TYR A 157 12.08 -2.40 -9.94
N CYS A 158 12.05 -2.07 -8.65
CA CYS A 158 10.98 -2.44 -7.76
C CYS A 158 9.91 -1.32 -7.82
#